data_AF-A0ABD4YJ13-F1
#
_entry.id   AF-A0ABD4YJ13-F1
#
_cell.length_a   1.000
_cell.length_b   1.000
_cell.length_c   1.000
_cell.angle_alpha   90.00
_cell.angle_beta   90.00
_cell.angle_gamma   90.00
#
_symmetry.space_group_name_H-M   'P 1'
#
loop_
_entity.id
_entity.type
_entity.pdbx_description
1 polymer ?
#
loop_
_entity_poly.entity_id
_entity_poly.type
_entity_poly.pdbx_seq_one_letter_code
_entity_poly.pdbx_strand_id
1 'polypeptide(L)' 'MSFENVEQVLEERDSELANKRLAEGWTLLAILPGFEPINGQVCTCYVLGKVVSNAEKAARLIRERRVAR' A
#
# COMPACT_ATOMS: atom_id res chain seq x y z
N MET A 1 -1.72 3.35 15.09
CA MET A 1 -1.98 2.26 14.14
C MET A 1 -0.76 1.35 14.13
N SER A 2 -0.93 0.02 14.19
CA SER A 2 0.18 -0.92 14.03
C SER A 2 0.34 -1.27 12.55
N PHE A 3 1.54 -1.13 11.99
CA PHE A 3 1.86 -1.43 10.58
C PHE A 3 2.15 -2.92 10.33
N GLU A 4 2.00 -3.78 11.34
CA GLU A 4 2.24 -5.24 11.28
C GLU A 4 1.34 -5.99 10.26
N ASN A 5 0.36 -5.29 9.68
CA ASN A 5 -0.63 -5.84 8.76
C ASN A 5 -0.53 -5.29 7.32
N VAL A 6 0.52 -4.54 6.99
CA VAL A 6 0.75 -4.07 5.61
C VAL A 6 1.32 -5.22 4.77
N GLU A 7 0.59 -5.69 3.76
CA GLU A 7 1.09 -6.74 2.84
C GLU A 7 1.90 -6.19 1.68
N GLN A 8 1.58 -4.95 1.30
CA GLN A 8 2.15 -4.31 0.13
C GLN A 8 2.33 -2.83 0.39
N VAL A 9 3.49 -2.31 -0.02
CA VAL A 9 3.82 -0.89 -0.01
C VAL A 9 4.03 -0.44 -1.45
N LEU A 10 3.52 0.73 -1.78
CA LEU A 10 3.63 1.37 -3.08
C LEU A 10 4.01 2.84 -2.89
N GLU A 11 4.87 3.35 -3.76
CA GLU A 11 5.03 4.79 -3.98
C GLU A 11 4.16 5.22 -5.18
N GLU A 12 3.36 6.27 -4.99
CA GLU A 12 2.59 6.90 -6.06
C GLU A 12 2.95 8.39 -6.15
N ARG A 13 3.12 8.91 -7.37
CA ARG A 13 3.50 10.31 -7.61
C ARG A 13 2.34 11.15 -8.11
N ASP A 14 1.32 10.50 -8.68
CA ASP A 14 0.10 11.14 -9.13
C ASP A 14 -0.92 11.18 -7.98
N SER A 15 -1.35 12.40 -7.61
CA SER A 15 -2.35 12.61 -6.57
C SER A 15 -3.71 11.97 -6.88
N GLU A 16 -4.12 11.88 -8.14
CA GLU A 16 -5.40 11.25 -8.52
C GLU A 16 -5.35 9.74 -8.29
N LEU A 17 -4.26 9.11 -8.71
CA LEU A 17 -4.02 7.69 -8.46
C LEU A 17 -3.84 7.37 -6.97
N ALA A 18 -3.22 8.26 -6.21
CA ALA A 18 -3.10 8.10 -4.76
C ALA A 18 -4.48 8.15 -4.10
N ASN A 19 -5.31 9.13 -4.44
CA ASN A 19 -6.67 9.27 -3.93
C ASN A 19 -7.56 8.09 -4.30
N LYS A 20 -7.45 7.57 -5.53
CA LYS A 20 -8.18 6.37 -5.94
C LYS A 20 -7.84 5.18 -5.05
N ARG A 21 -6.55 4.95 -4.75
CA ARG A 21 -6.14 3.84 -3.88
C ARG A 21 -6.59 4.04 -2.43
N LEU A 22 -6.57 5.27 -1.93
CA LEU A 22 -7.14 5.57 -0.61
C LEU A 22 -8.63 5.21 -0.56
N ALA A 23 -9.40 5.51 -1.62
CA ALA A 23 -10.80 5.11 -1.73
C ALA A 23 -10.99 3.58 -1.84
N GLU A 24 -10.03 2.87 -2.41
CA GLU A 24 -9.99 1.39 -2.46
C GLU A 24 -9.54 0.75 -1.13
N GLY A 25 -9.33 1.54 -0.08
CA GLY A 25 -9.00 1.05 1.27
C GLY A 25 -7.51 0.94 1.56
N TRP A 26 -6.65 1.52 0.72
CA TRP A 26 -5.23 1.68 1.07
C TRP A 26 -5.06 2.73 2.18
N THR A 27 -3.97 2.62 2.93
CA THR A 27 -3.61 3.54 4.01
C THR A 27 -2.43 4.41 3.60
N LEU A 28 -2.53 5.72 3.81
CA LEU A 28 -1.38 6.63 3.66
C LEU A 28 -0.38 6.41 4.79
N LEU A 29 0.85 6.04 4.45
CA LEU A 29 1.93 5.78 5.40
C LEU A 29 2.85 6.99 5.56
N ALA A 30 3.18 7.66 4.46
CA ALA A 30 4.04 8.84 4.45
C ALA A 30 3.80 9.69 3.21
N ILE A 31 4.14 10.98 3.31
CA ILE A 31 4.30 11.88 2.18
C ILE A 31 5.76 12.34 2.19
N LEU A 32 6.45 12.11 1.08
CA LEU A 32 7.88 12.40 0.95
C LEU A 32 8.11 13.38 -0.20
N PRO A 33 9.05 14.33 -0.06
CA PRO A 33 9.54 15.08 -1.20
C PRO A 33 10.32 14.13 -2.12
N GLY A 34 9.99 14.17 -3.41
CA GLY A 34 10.65 13.42 -4.47
C GLY A 34 11.35 14.33 -5.46
N PHE A 35 12.18 13.72 -6.30
CA PHE A 35 12.87 14.40 -7.39
C PHE A 35 12.75 13.57 -8.66
N GLU A 36 12.26 14.19 -9.74
CA GLU A 36 12.08 13.54 -11.04
C GLU A 36 13.36 13.74 -11.89
N PRO A 37 14.17 12.69 -12.13
CA PRO A 37 15.47 12.86 -12.78
C PRO A 37 15.38 13.32 -14.22
N ILE A 38 14.26 13.05 -14.90
CA ILE A 38 14.10 13.31 -16.33
C ILE A 38 13.93 14.81 -16.63
N ASN A 39 13.19 15.53 -15.78
CA ASN A 39 12.88 16.94 -15.97
C ASN A 39 13.44 17.85 -14.86
N GLY A 40 14.11 17.28 -13.85
CA GLY A 40 14.74 18.00 -12.75
C GLY A 40 13.75 18.68 -11.80
N GLN A 41 12.47 18.28 -11.80
CA GLN A 41 11.45 18.91 -10.96
C GLN A 41 11.31 18.20 -9.62
N VAL A 42 10.98 18.99 -8.60
CA VAL A 42 10.55 18.47 -7.30
C VAL A 42 9.14 17.93 -7.43
N CYS A 43 8.89 16.73 -6.93
CA CYS A 43 7.57 16.12 -6.91
C CYS A 43 7.18 15.70 -5.49
N THR A 44 5.92 15.32 -5.31
CA THR A 44 5.42 14.76 -4.05
C THR A 44 5.19 13.28 -4.24
N CYS A 45 5.76 12.45 -3.38
CA CYS A 45 5.59 11.01 -3.38
C CYS A 45 4.68 10.59 -2.21
N TYR A 46 3.62 9.86 -2.52
CA TYR A 46 2.68 9.28 -1.56
C TYR A 46 3.04 7.82 -1.34
N VAL A 47 3.43 7.47 -0.11
CA VAL A 47 3.70 6.09 0.27
C VAL A 47 2.42 5.48 0.82
N LEU A 48 1.87 4.49 0.11
CA LEU A 48 0.61 3.84 0.42
C LEU A 48 0.86 2.38 0.84
N GLY A 49 0.17 1.95 1.88
CA GLY A 49 0.18 0.58 2.39
C GLY A 49 -1.17 -0.09 2.19
N LYS A 50 -1.20 -1.26 1.58
CA LYS A 50 -2.39 -2.11 1.58
C LYS A 50 -2.40 -2.93 2.86
N VAL A 51 -3.37 -2.67 3.71
CA VAL A 51 -3.54 -3.38 4.98
C VAL A 51 -4.48 -4.56 4.75
N VAL A 52 -4.06 -5.75 5.16
CA VAL A 52 -4.93 -6.93 5.17
C VAL A 52 -5.56 -7.06 6.54
N SER A 53 -6.87 -7.31 6.58
CA SER A 53 -7.53 -7.58 7.84
C SER A 53 -7.01 -8.89 8.46
N ASN A 54 -7.10 -9.01 9.79
CA ASN A 54 -6.80 -10.26 10.48
C ASN A 54 -7.70 -11.41 10.00
N ALA A 55 -8.93 -11.10 9.56
CA ALA A 55 -9.86 -12.07 9.00
C ALA A 55 -9.37 -12.62 7.65
N GLU A 56 -8.86 -11.76 6.76
CA GLU A 56 -8.27 -12.17 5.49
C GLU A 56 -6.97 -12.95 5.70
N LYS A 57 -6.12 -12.54 6.65
CA LYS A 57 -4.93 -13.31 7.06
C LYS A 57 -5.33 -14.71 7.54
N ALA A 58 -6.36 -14.82 8.38
CA ALA A 58 -6.87 -16.10 8.88
C ALA A 58 -7.47 -16.96 7.75
N ALA A 59 -8.25 -16.38 6.85
CA ALA A 59 -8.83 -17.08 5.70
C ALA A 59 -7.75 -17.65 4.77
N ARG A 60 -6.68 -16.89 4.53
CA ARG A 60 -5.53 -17.34 3.74
C ARG A 60 -4.83 -18.54 4.37
N LEU A 61 -4.55 -18.48 5.69
CA LEU A 61 -3.96 -19.59 6.44
C LEU A 61 -4.81 -20.86 6.39
N ILE A 62 -6.13 -20.74 6.46
CA ILE A 62 -7.06 -21.89 6.36
C ILE A 62 -7.01 -22.50 4.95
N ARG A 63 -6.95 -21.67 3.91
CA ARG A 63 -6.89 -22.13 2.51
C ARG A 63 -5.59 -22.87 2.22
N GLU A 64 -4.45 -22.32 2.65
CA GLU A 64 -3.12 -22.94 2.45
C GLU A 64 -3.03 -24.31 3.16
N ARG A 65 -3.60 -24.44 4.37
CA ARG A 65 -3.66 -25.73 5.10
C ARG A 65 -4.53 -26.79 4.43
N ARG A 66 -5.53 -26.40 3.63
CA ARG A 66 -6.38 -27.34 2.87
C ARG A 66 -5.71 -27.85 1.59
N VAL A 67 -4.82 -27.07 0.98
CA VAL A 67 -4.11 -27.45 -0.25
C VAL A 67 -2.94 -28.39 0.03
N ALA A 68 -2.40 -28.37 1.26
CA ALA A 68 -1.31 -29.23 1.70
C ALA A 68 -1.73 -30.63 2.17
N ARG A 69 -3.01 -31.02 1.99
CA ARG A 69 -3.58 -32.34 2.31
C ARG A 69 -4.16 -32.96 1.05
#